data_AF-A0AAD6ZLT1-F1
#
_entry.id   AF-A0AAD6ZLT1-F1
#
_cell.length_a   1.000
_cell.length_b   1.000
_cell.length_c   1.000
_cell.angle_alpha   90.00
_cell.angle_beta   90.00
_cell.angle_gamma   90.00
#
_symmetry.space_group_name_H-M   'P 1'
#
loop_
_entity.id
_entity.type
_entity.pdbx_description
1 polymer ?
#
loop_
_entity_poly.entity_id
_entity_poly.type
_entity_poly.pdbx_seq_one_letter_code
_entity_poly.pdbx_strand_id
1 'polypeptide(L)'
;MHWDLTKGGAYTVDARVMAHELVNAGCSQEKVGSIIQYVGQKAGHSVKKKMSHRTVQRVLMEGGVAARIQLAHEMADADGIALSTDATTVRGENYKSGHIMINKGTTYKMRIFSMTSTISHSSEAKLANIKFQINAISTLYKQSPLGQRPNSISKFMTLHVLSRPCTAIMQQMRRS
;
A
#
# COMPACT_ATOMS: atom_id res chain seq x y z
N MET A 1 22.80 -23.28 -18.46
CA MET A 1 21.55 -23.58 -17.70
C MET A 1 20.48 -22.58 -18.10
N HIS A 2 19.24 -23.01 -18.40
CA HIS A 2 18.16 -22.10 -18.82
C HIS A 2 17.40 -21.60 -17.59
N TRP A 3 17.13 -20.29 -17.51
CA TRP A 3 16.32 -19.73 -16.43
C TRP A 3 14.96 -19.29 -16.99
N ASP A 4 13.92 -20.03 -16.60
CA ASP A 4 12.55 -19.78 -17.02
C ASP A 4 11.83 -18.88 -16.02
N LEU A 5 11.48 -17.67 -16.47
CA LEU A 5 10.68 -16.70 -15.69
C LEU A 5 9.18 -17.03 -15.67
N THR A 6 8.75 -18.02 -16.46
CA THR A 6 7.34 -18.38 -16.61
C THR A 6 7.10 -19.85 -16.41
N LYS A 7 5.98 -20.20 -15.76
CA LYS A 7 5.48 -21.56 -15.63
C LYS A 7 4.03 -21.59 -16.13
N GLY A 8 3.74 -22.45 -17.11
CA GLY A 8 2.40 -22.53 -17.72
C GLY A 8 1.93 -21.24 -18.40
N GLY A 9 2.86 -20.47 -18.99
CA GLY A 9 2.56 -19.20 -19.67
C GLY A 9 2.47 -17.97 -18.76
N ALA A 10 2.31 -18.15 -17.45
CA ALA A 10 2.30 -17.08 -16.45
C ALA A 10 3.68 -16.84 -15.85
N TYR A 11 3.99 -15.59 -15.47
CA TYR A 11 5.21 -15.27 -14.71
C TYR A 11 5.14 -15.88 -13.31
N THR A 12 6.23 -16.54 -12.90
CA THR A 12 6.38 -17.16 -11.58
C THR A 12 6.34 -16.11 -10.48
N VAL A 13 6.04 -16.55 -9.25
CA VAL A 13 6.05 -15.66 -8.08
C VAL A 13 7.44 -15.01 -7.92
N ASP A 14 8.51 -15.79 -8.04
CA ASP A 14 9.88 -15.27 -7.89
C ASP A 14 10.23 -14.21 -8.95
N ALA A 15 9.80 -14.41 -10.21
CA ALA A 15 10.01 -13.42 -11.26
C ALA A 15 9.25 -12.11 -10.98
N ARG A 16 8.05 -12.19 -10.40
CA ARG A 16 7.24 -11.04 -10.02
C ARG A 16 7.84 -10.30 -8.81
N VAL A 17 8.29 -11.05 -7.80
CA VAL A 17 8.99 -10.51 -6.62
C VAL A 17 10.25 -9.79 -7.05
N MET A 18 11.07 -10.40 -7.92
CA MET A 18 12.26 -9.76 -8.46
C MET A 18 11.96 -8.46 -9.21
N ALA A 19 10.91 -8.45 -10.04
CA ALA A 19 10.49 -7.23 -10.73
C ALA A 19 10.05 -6.14 -9.73
N HIS A 20 9.34 -6.52 -8.67
CA HIS A 20 8.92 -5.62 -7.60
C HIS A 20 10.12 -5.03 -6.85
N GLU A 21 11.09 -5.86 -6.46
CA GLU A 21 12.32 -5.42 -5.78
C GLU A 21 13.18 -4.49 -6.64
N LEU A 22 13.30 -4.77 -7.94
CA LEU A 22 14.04 -3.88 -8.85
C LEU A 22 13.40 -2.50 -8.94
N VAL A 23 12.07 -2.42 -8.99
CA VAL A 23 11.35 -1.14 -9.01
C VAL A 23 11.50 -0.43 -7.66
N ASN A 24 11.42 -1.15 -6.54
CA ASN A 24 11.67 -0.58 -5.21
C ASN A 24 13.10 -0.03 -5.08
N ALA A 25 14.08 -0.67 -5.72
CA ALA A 25 15.45 -0.18 -5.82
C ALA A 25 15.62 1.04 -6.75
N GLY A 26 14.54 1.56 -7.34
CA GLY A 26 14.53 2.74 -8.20
C GLY A 26 14.74 2.45 -9.69
N CYS A 27 14.69 1.18 -10.12
CA CYS A 27 14.77 0.88 -11.54
C CYS A 27 13.50 1.31 -12.28
N SER A 28 13.66 1.95 -13.44
CA SER A 28 12.54 2.21 -14.33
C SER A 28 11.84 0.90 -14.73
N GLN A 29 10.50 0.89 -14.63
CA GLN A 29 9.65 -0.26 -15.00
C GLN A 29 9.88 -0.71 -16.45
N GLU A 30 10.29 0.20 -17.34
CA GLU A 30 10.62 -0.11 -18.74
C GLU A 30 11.92 -0.91 -18.87
N LYS A 31 12.86 -0.69 -17.95
CA LYS A 31 14.20 -1.28 -17.97
C LYS A 31 14.28 -2.59 -17.19
N VAL A 32 13.38 -2.84 -16.25
CA VAL A 32 13.36 -4.06 -15.40
C VAL A 32 13.54 -5.33 -16.22
N GLY A 33 12.78 -5.51 -17.31
CA GLY A 33 12.91 -6.71 -18.15
C GLY A 33 14.28 -6.87 -18.79
N SER A 34 14.90 -5.76 -19.24
CA SER A 34 16.26 -5.78 -19.81
C SER A 34 17.30 -6.08 -18.74
N ILE A 35 17.14 -5.53 -17.54
CA ILE A 35 18.05 -5.74 -16.41
C ILE A 35 18.05 -7.21 -15.99
N ILE A 36 16.87 -7.83 -15.87
CA ILE A 36 16.76 -9.26 -15.52
C ILE A 36 17.49 -10.13 -16.56
N GLN A 37 17.32 -9.82 -17.86
CA GLN A 37 18.04 -10.55 -18.92
C GLN A 37 19.55 -10.34 -18.84
N TYR A 38 20.00 -9.10 -18.64
CA TYR A 38 21.41 -8.76 -18.53
C TYR A 38 22.08 -9.47 -17.35
N VAL A 39 21.47 -9.40 -16.17
CA VAL A 39 21.97 -10.08 -14.96
C VAL A 39 21.96 -11.59 -15.14
N GLY A 40 20.88 -12.15 -15.70
CA GLY A 40 20.79 -13.58 -16.01
C GLY A 40 21.92 -14.05 -16.93
N GLN A 41 22.19 -13.30 -18.01
CA GLN A 41 23.27 -13.60 -18.94
C GLN A 41 24.64 -13.57 -18.26
N LYS A 42 24.90 -12.57 -17.40
CA LYS A 42 26.15 -12.48 -16.64
C LYS A 42 26.31 -13.58 -15.59
N ALA A 43 25.20 -14.11 -15.08
CA ALA A 43 25.18 -15.26 -14.18
C ALA A 43 25.26 -16.63 -14.91
N GLY A 44 25.46 -16.65 -16.24
CA GLY A 44 25.55 -17.90 -17.02
C GLY A 44 24.19 -18.51 -17.39
N HIS A 45 23.11 -17.75 -17.22
CA HIS A 45 21.75 -18.17 -17.54
C HIS A 45 21.21 -17.46 -18.78
N SER A 46 20.63 -18.22 -19.71
CA SER A 46 19.89 -17.63 -20.83
C SER A 46 18.45 -17.38 -20.41
N VAL A 47 17.99 -16.13 -20.46
CA VAL A 47 16.61 -15.71 -20.15
C VAL A 47 15.89 -15.36 -21.47
N LYS A 48 15.09 -16.30 -21.99
CA LYS A 48 14.45 -16.15 -23.32
C LYS A 48 13.37 -15.07 -23.34
N LYS A 49 12.57 -14.97 -22.28
CA LYS A 49 11.42 -14.06 -22.23
C LYS A 49 11.76 -12.79 -21.49
N LYS A 50 11.49 -11.65 -22.12
CA LYS A 50 11.63 -10.33 -21.50
C LYS A 50 10.32 -9.89 -20.87
N MET A 51 10.38 -9.43 -19.62
CA MET A 51 9.21 -8.82 -18.98
C MET A 51 8.94 -7.44 -19.60
N SER A 52 7.70 -7.23 -20.07
CA SER A 52 7.29 -5.94 -20.65
C SER A 52 6.98 -4.92 -19.56
N HIS A 53 7.09 -3.62 -19.89
CA HIS A 53 6.66 -2.53 -19.01
C HIS A 53 5.25 -2.75 -18.45
N ARG A 54 4.29 -3.09 -19.33
CA ARG A 54 2.90 -3.37 -18.94
C ARG A 54 2.78 -4.52 -17.94
N THR A 55 3.59 -5.56 -18.09
CA THR A 55 3.62 -6.68 -17.14
C THR A 55 4.17 -6.24 -15.79
N VAL A 56 5.28 -5.50 -15.78
CA VAL A 56 5.88 -4.97 -14.54
C VAL A 56 4.85 -4.10 -13.82
N GLN A 57 4.20 -3.18 -14.52
CA GLN A 57 3.17 -2.32 -13.96
C GLN A 57 2.03 -3.14 -13.34
N ARG A 58 1.54 -4.18 -14.02
CA ARG A 58 0.50 -5.07 -13.47
C ARG A 58 0.97 -5.78 -12.21
N VAL A 59 2.20 -6.27 -12.18
CA VAL A 59 2.78 -6.92 -10.99
C VAL A 59 2.78 -5.96 -9.79
N LEU A 60 3.16 -4.70 -9.99
CA LEU A 60 3.13 -3.70 -8.93
C LEU A 60 1.70 -3.40 -8.46
N MET A 61 0.76 -3.26 -9.38
CA MET A 61 -0.65 -3.01 -9.05
C MET A 61 -1.27 -4.17 -8.28
N GLU A 62 -1.00 -5.41 -8.70
CA GLU A 62 -1.42 -6.63 -8.00
C GLU A 62 -0.82 -6.68 -6.58
N GLY A 63 0.47 -6.34 -6.44
CA GLY A 63 1.13 -6.20 -5.14
C GLY A 63 0.46 -5.16 -4.24
N GLY A 64 0.08 -4.01 -4.79
CA GLY A 64 -0.67 -2.97 -4.07
C GLY A 64 -2.06 -3.44 -3.60
N VAL A 65 -2.78 -4.19 -4.45
CA VAL A 65 -4.07 -4.80 -4.06
C VAL A 65 -3.87 -5.80 -2.92
N ALA A 66 -2.86 -6.67 -3.02
CA ALA A 66 -2.52 -7.63 -1.98
C ALA A 66 -2.15 -6.93 -0.65
N ALA A 67 -1.39 -5.83 -0.72
CA ALA A 67 -1.03 -5.04 0.46
C ALA A 67 -2.27 -4.42 1.14
N ARG A 68 -3.28 -3.97 0.38
CA ARG A 68 -4.53 -3.46 0.95
C ARG A 68 -5.37 -4.56 1.61
N ILE A 69 -5.42 -5.76 1.01
CA ILE A 69 -6.10 -6.92 1.61
C ILE A 69 -5.39 -7.32 2.91
N GLN A 70 -4.05 -7.35 2.91
CA GLN A 70 -3.24 -7.63 4.09
C GLN A 70 -3.49 -6.58 5.19
N LEU A 71 -3.50 -5.30 4.83
CA LEU A 71 -3.81 -4.22 5.75
C LEU A 71 -5.20 -4.40 6.39
N ALA A 72 -6.21 -4.71 5.58
CA ALA A 72 -7.57 -4.96 6.08
C ALA A 72 -7.61 -6.14 7.07
N HIS A 73 -6.89 -7.21 6.77
CA HIS A 73 -6.78 -8.37 7.65
C HIS A 73 -6.10 -8.00 8.97
N GLU A 74 -4.99 -7.27 8.92
CA GLU A 74 -4.28 -6.78 10.12
C GLU A 74 -5.17 -5.84 10.95
N MET A 75 -5.97 -4.98 10.31
CA MET A 75 -6.91 -4.09 10.99
C MET A 75 -8.06 -4.84 11.66
N ALA A 76 -8.59 -5.89 11.03
CA ALA A 76 -9.70 -6.67 11.57
C ALA A 76 -9.31 -7.48 12.83
N ASP A 77 -8.03 -7.82 12.94
CA ASP A 77 -7.43 -8.64 13.99
C ASP A 77 -6.63 -7.80 15.02
N ALA A 78 -6.76 -6.47 14.96
CA ALA A 78 -6.05 -5.54 15.83
C ALA A 78 -6.77 -5.32 17.15
N ASP A 79 -6.02 -5.16 18.24
CA ASP A 79 -6.55 -4.72 19.53
C ASP A 79 -6.78 -3.20 19.56
N GLY A 80 -5.96 -2.46 18.80
CA GLY A 80 -6.05 -1.02 18.69
C GLY A 80 -5.43 -0.49 17.40
N ILE A 81 -6.00 0.60 16.89
CA ILE A 81 -5.55 1.26 15.66
C ILE A 81 -5.42 2.76 15.91
N ALA A 82 -4.29 3.34 15.51
CA ALA A 82 -4.11 4.79 15.45
C ALA A 82 -3.82 5.23 14.01
N LEU A 83 -4.51 6.27 13.56
CA LEU A 83 -4.32 6.86 12.24
C LEU A 83 -3.59 8.19 12.38
N SER A 84 -2.51 8.36 11.62
CA SER A 84 -1.81 9.62 11.47
C SER A 84 -1.83 10.03 10.01
N THR A 85 -2.03 11.31 9.74
CA THR A 85 -1.95 11.85 8.39
C THR A 85 -1.03 13.06 8.39
N ASP A 86 -0.07 13.07 7.48
CA ASP A 86 0.78 14.22 7.23
C ASP A 86 0.49 14.80 5.85
N ALA A 87 0.69 16.11 5.71
CA ALA A 87 0.43 16.83 4.47
C ALA A 87 1.61 17.73 4.13
N THR A 88 2.27 17.47 3.00
CA THR A 88 3.40 18.26 2.51
C THR A 88 3.05 18.87 1.14
N THR A 89 3.39 20.14 0.94
CA THR A 89 3.22 20.82 -0.34
C THR A 89 4.50 20.68 -1.17
N VAL A 90 4.40 20.13 -2.37
CA VAL A 90 5.50 20.02 -3.32
C VAL A 90 5.09 20.69 -4.62
N ARG A 91 5.81 21.74 -5.03
CA ARG A 91 5.57 22.47 -6.30
C ARG A 91 4.13 23.00 -6.46
N GLY A 92 3.50 23.43 -5.37
CA GLY A 92 2.13 23.97 -5.38
C GLY A 92 1.03 22.91 -5.27
N GLU A 93 1.38 21.61 -5.28
CA GLU A 93 0.44 20.52 -5.03
C GLU A 93 0.60 19.98 -3.61
N ASN A 94 -0.51 19.76 -2.90
CA ASN A 94 -0.46 19.17 -1.56
C ASN A 94 -0.58 17.66 -1.65
N TYR A 95 0.43 16.97 -1.16
CA TYR A 95 0.45 15.52 -1.00
C TYR A 95 0.14 15.17 0.45
N LYS A 96 -0.86 14.31 0.64
CA LYS A 96 -1.22 13.77 1.95
C LYS A 96 -0.82 12.31 2.03
N SER A 97 0.02 11.98 3.00
CA SER A 97 0.34 10.61 3.38
C SER A 97 -0.44 10.24 4.63
N GLY A 98 -1.03 9.06 4.62
CA GLY A 98 -1.69 8.45 5.76
C GLY A 98 -0.91 7.24 6.22
N HIS A 99 -0.71 7.12 7.52
CA HIS A 99 -0.08 5.97 8.17
C HIS A 99 -1.04 5.37 9.20
N ILE A 100 -1.12 4.05 9.23
CA ILE A 100 -1.84 3.29 10.25
C ILE A 100 -0.81 2.65 11.17
N MET A 101 -0.97 2.86 12.47
CA MET A 101 -0.31 2.07 13.50
C MET A 101 -1.30 1.02 14.01
N ILE A 102 -0.92 -0.25 13.91
CA ILE A 102 -1.74 -1.40 14.30
C ILE A 102 -1.06 -2.08 15.49
N ASN A 103 -1.80 -2.27 16.58
CA ASN A 103 -1.38 -3.06 17.73
C ASN A 103 -2.08 -4.43 17.71
N LYS A 104 -1.30 -5.48 17.98
CA LYS A 104 -1.80 -6.80 18.33
C LYS A 104 -0.96 -7.37 19.48
N GLY A 105 -1.51 -7.40 20.68
CA GLY A 105 -0.81 -7.73 21.91
C GLY A 105 0.37 -6.79 22.15
N THR A 106 1.58 -7.36 22.21
CA THR A 106 2.84 -6.60 22.39
C THR A 106 3.46 -6.13 21.07
N THR A 107 2.90 -6.52 19.93
CA THR A 107 3.47 -6.20 18.61
C THR A 107 2.81 -4.96 18.03
N TYR A 108 3.63 -4.03 17.56
CA TYR A 108 3.20 -2.82 16.86
C TYR A 108 3.73 -2.82 15.43
N LYS A 109 2.86 -2.51 14.47
CA LYS A 109 3.22 -2.42 13.04
C LYS A 109 2.69 -1.12 12.45
N MET A 110 3.57 -0.41 11.75
CA MET A 110 3.18 0.74 10.94
C MET A 110 3.00 0.32 9.49
N ARG A 111 1.89 0.74 8.88
CA ARG A 111 1.56 0.53 7.47
C ARG A 111 1.20 1.85 6.81
N ILE A 112 1.47 1.97 5.51
CA ILE A 112 0.95 3.09 4.71
C ILE A 112 -0.53 2.84 4.45
N PHE A 113 -1.37 3.82 4.76
CA PHE A 113 -2.81 3.79 4.58
C PHE A 113 -3.24 4.31 3.22
N SER A 114 -2.75 5.51 2.89
CA SER A 114 -3.17 6.25 1.71
C SER A 114 -2.12 7.25 1.32
N MET A 115 -2.00 7.50 0.02
CA MET A 115 -1.25 8.64 -0.50
C MET A 115 -2.14 9.32 -1.53
N THR A 116 -2.52 10.56 -1.27
CA THR A 116 -3.47 11.31 -2.10
C THR A 116 -3.01 12.74 -2.27
N SER A 117 -3.03 13.27 -3.49
CA SER A 117 -2.98 14.72 -3.69
C SER A 117 -4.35 15.31 -3.32
N THR A 118 -4.39 16.45 -2.64
CA THR A 118 -5.67 17.09 -2.27
C THR A 118 -5.57 18.60 -2.41
N ILE A 119 -6.59 19.20 -3.00
CA ILE A 119 -6.67 20.65 -3.19
C ILE A 119 -7.23 21.34 -1.92
N SER A 120 -8.09 20.65 -1.15
CA SER A 120 -8.77 21.19 0.03
C SER A 120 -8.24 20.64 1.37
N HIS A 121 -8.17 21.51 2.38
CA HIS A 121 -7.57 21.24 3.70
C HIS A 121 -8.56 21.20 4.87
N SER A 122 -9.87 21.17 4.62
CA SER A 122 -10.86 21.13 5.72
C SER A 122 -10.78 19.84 6.52
N SER A 123 -11.05 19.92 7.82
CA SER A 123 -11.11 18.79 8.75
C SER A 123 -12.19 17.79 8.35
N GLU A 124 -13.34 18.28 7.89
CA GLU A 124 -14.46 17.46 7.41
C GLU A 124 -14.08 16.65 6.16
N ALA A 125 -13.39 17.27 5.21
CA ALA A 125 -12.91 16.58 4.01
C ALA A 125 -11.89 15.48 4.36
N LYS A 126 -11.03 15.71 5.38
CA LYS A 126 -10.10 14.68 5.87
C LYS A 126 -10.85 13.47 6.43
N LEU A 127 -11.85 13.70 7.26
CA LEU A 127 -12.62 12.62 7.88
C LEU A 127 -13.47 11.86 6.86
N ALA A 128 -14.08 12.55 5.89
CA ALA A 128 -14.79 11.93 4.78
C ALA A 128 -13.86 11.05 3.93
N ASN A 129 -12.66 11.54 3.61
CA ASN A 129 -11.66 10.77 2.87
C ASN A 129 -11.21 9.52 3.63
N ILE A 130 -10.94 9.63 4.93
CA ILE A 130 -10.56 8.47 5.76
C ILE A 130 -11.68 7.42 5.75
N LYS A 131 -12.93 7.84 5.98
CA LYS A 131 -14.10 6.94 5.93
C LYS A 131 -14.22 6.26 4.57
N PHE A 132 -14.07 7.01 3.48
CA PHE A 132 -14.11 6.48 2.12
C PHE A 132 -13.03 5.41 1.90
N GLN A 133 -11.79 5.68 2.31
CA GLN A 133 -10.67 4.76 2.15
C GLN A 133 -10.84 3.48 2.99
N ILE A 134 -11.29 3.60 4.25
CA ILE A 134 -11.59 2.44 5.10
C ILE A 134 -12.70 1.59 4.46
N ASN A 135 -13.76 2.21 3.96
CA ASN A 135 -14.85 1.49 3.29
C ASN A 135 -14.34 0.78 2.03
N ALA A 136 -13.50 1.43 1.22
CA ALA A 136 -12.92 0.81 0.03
C ALA A 136 -12.05 -0.42 0.40
N ILE A 137 -11.23 -0.31 1.45
CA ILE A 137 -10.41 -1.42 1.96
C ILE A 137 -11.29 -2.55 2.52
N SER A 138 -12.36 -2.22 3.24
CA SER A 138 -13.32 -3.20 3.76
C SER A 138 -14.02 -3.97 2.65
N THR A 139 -14.52 -3.27 1.64
CA THR A 139 -15.18 -3.88 0.49
C THR A 139 -14.22 -4.80 -0.26
N LEU A 140 -12.98 -4.35 -0.51
CA LEU A 140 -11.96 -5.17 -1.16
C LEU A 140 -11.66 -6.44 -0.34
N TYR A 141 -11.55 -6.33 0.98
CA TYR A 141 -11.29 -7.46 1.85
C TYR A 141 -12.42 -8.49 1.84
N LYS A 142 -13.68 -8.04 1.92
CA LYS A 142 -14.86 -8.92 1.84
C LYS A 142 -14.94 -9.68 0.52
N GLN A 143 -14.50 -9.06 -0.58
CA GLN A 143 -14.43 -9.68 -1.90
C GLN A 143 -13.23 -10.63 -2.07
N SER A 144 -12.22 -10.55 -1.18
CA SER A 144 -11.03 -11.38 -1.26
C SER A 144 -11.27 -12.79 -0.74
N PRO A 145 -10.51 -13.80 -1.21
CA PRO A 145 -10.57 -15.15 -0.66
C PRO A 145 -10.25 -15.22 0.84
N LEU A 146 -9.48 -14.26 1.38
CA LEU A 146 -9.18 -14.19 2.82
C LEU A 146 -10.41 -13.79 3.64
N GLY A 147 -11.20 -12.84 3.14
CA GLY A 147 -12.42 -12.38 3.81
C GLY A 147 -13.57 -13.39 3.77
N GLN A 148 -13.58 -14.30 2.78
CA GLN A 148 -14.62 -15.32 2.62
C GLN A 148 -14.41 -16.59 3.45
N ARG A 149 -13.28 -16.70 4.18
CA ARG A 149 -13.00 -17.87 5.01
C ARG A 149 -13.98 -17.94 6.19
N PRO A 150 -14.44 -19.13 6.61
CA PRO A 150 -15.44 -19.29 7.68
C PRO A 150 -14.98 -18.76 9.05
N ASN A 151 -13.68 -18.64 9.28
CA ASN A 151 -13.08 -18.05 10.50
C ASN A 151 -12.54 -16.63 10.28
N SER A 152 -12.97 -15.93 9.22
CA SER A 152 -12.53 -14.55 8.99
C SER A 152 -13.11 -13.64 10.07
N ILE A 153 -12.23 -12.87 10.70
CA ILE A 153 -12.62 -11.97 11.80
C ILE A 153 -13.44 -10.82 11.19
N SER A 154 -14.75 -10.82 11.46
CA SER A 154 -15.70 -9.81 10.98
C SER A 154 -15.82 -8.60 11.92
N LYS A 155 -14.79 -8.34 12.74
CA LYS A 155 -14.72 -7.11 13.55
C LYS A 155 -14.25 -5.95 12.68
N PHE A 156 -15.14 -5.37 11.88
CA PHE A 156 -14.84 -4.09 11.23
C PHE A 156 -15.10 -2.95 12.22
N MET A 157 -14.02 -2.26 12.58
CA MET A 157 -13.92 -1.25 13.64
C MET A 157 -14.88 -0.07 13.47
N THR A 158 -15.62 0.26 14.54
CA THR A 158 -16.29 1.56 14.70
C THR A 158 -15.22 2.63 14.96
N LEU A 159 -14.94 3.49 13.98
CA LEU A 159 -13.89 4.50 14.07
C LEU A 159 -14.33 5.67 14.98
N HIS A 160 -13.85 5.72 16.22
CA HIS A 160 -13.90 6.94 17.04
C HIS A 160 -12.72 7.86 16.70
N VAL A 161 -12.97 8.84 15.83
CA VAL A 161 -11.96 9.86 15.47
C VAL A 161 -11.93 10.93 16.57
N LEU A 162 -10.87 10.96 17.36
CA LEU A 162 -10.53 12.12 18.20
C LEU A 162 -9.79 13.15 17.35
N SER A 163 -10.48 13.83 16.43
CA SER A 163 -9.89 14.98 15.76
C SER A 163 -9.94 16.16 16.73
N ARG A 164 -8.79 16.52 17.33
CA ARG A 164 -8.67 17.82 18.00
C ARG A 164 -8.76 18.91 16.92
N PRO A 165 -9.79 19.78 16.93
CA PRO A 165 -9.87 20.86 15.96
C PRO A 165 -8.68 21.80 16.17
N CYS A 166 -7.99 22.12 15.07
CA CYS A 166 -6.81 23.00 15.04
C CYS A 166 -7.10 24.40 15.65
N THR A 167 -8.38 24.79 15.73
CA THR A 167 -8.84 26.03 16.37
C THR A 167 -8.51 26.11 17.86
N ALA A 168 -8.46 24.98 18.57
CA ALA A 168 -8.15 24.97 20.01
C ALA A 168 -6.68 25.33 20.29
N ILE A 169 -5.75 24.97 19.40
CA ILE A 169 -4.33 25.30 19.54
C ILE A 169 -4.08 26.78 19.21
N MET A 170 -4.81 27.34 18.24
CA MET A 170 -4.68 28.76 17.89
C MET A 170 -5.24 29.71 18.96
N GLN A 171 -6.26 29.32 19.74
CA GLN A 171 -6.73 30.12 20.88
C GLN A 171 -5.78 30.08 22.08
N GLN A 172 -4.99 29.01 22.22
CA GLN A 172 -4.04 28.86 23.31
C GLN A 172 -2.71 29.59 23.05
N MET A 173 -2.29 29.71 21.77
CA MET A 173 -1.13 30.52 21.36
C MET A 173 -1.42 32.02 21.21
N ARG A 174 -2.68 32.46 21.21
CA ARG A 174 -3.04 33.90 21.21
C ARG A 174 -3.17 34.52 22.61
N ARG A 175 -2.98 33.71 23.66
CA ARG A 175 -3.08 34.12 25.07
C ARG A 175 -1.74 34.06 25.82
N SER A 176 -0.63 33.91 25.10
CA SER A 176 0.74 34.05 25.62
C SER A 176 1.37 35.34 25.11
#